data_AF-S7Y669-F1
#
_entry.id   AF-S7Y669-F1
#
_cell.length_a   1.000
_cell.length_b   1.000
_cell.length_c   1.000
_cell.angle_alpha   90.00
_cell.angle_beta   90.00
_cell.angle_gamma   90.00
#
_symmetry.space_group_name_H-M   'P 1'
#
loop_
_entity.id
_entity.type
_entity.pdbx_description
1 polymer ?
#
loop_
_entity_poly.entity_id
_entity_poly.type
_entity_poly.pdbx_seq_one_letter_code
_entity_poly.pdbx_strand_id
1 'polypeptide(L)'
;MKAFFLLDELNQFHWAMLKSVLLILSLLPVCEGALNLWQTAEGSSQIVIGFFAISLLSTWFIVCFLSALKTSIWNISNIIPKYEQFIFKAYRALPMFFLSGLVAYLTVQFSIFF
;
A
#
# COMPACT_ATOMS: atom_id res chain seq x y z
N MET A 1 -10.79 17.31 28.48
CA MET A 1 -9.57 17.41 27.66
C MET A 1 -9.10 16.06 27.08
N LYS A 2 -9.18 14.92 27.78
CA LYS A 2 -8.75 13.60 27.23
C LYS A 2 -9.50 13.12 25.98
N ALA A 3 -10.80 13.42 25.86
CA ALA A 3 -11.60 13.04 24.69
C ALA A 3 -11.11 13.72 23.39
N PHE A 4 -10.60 14.95 23.49
CA PHE A 4 -10.06 15.70 22.35
C PHE A 4 -8.76 15.06 21.82
N PHE A 5 -7.86 14.63 22.71
CA PHE A 5 -6.63 13.91 22.33
C PHE A 5 -6.92 12.54 21.70
N LEU A 6 -7.91 11.80 22.20
CA LEU A 6 -8.33 10.52 21.61
C LEU A 6 -8.94 10.70 20.22
N LEU A 7 -9.75 11.75 20.02
CA LEU A 7 -10.29 12.11 18.70
C LEU A 7 -9.18 12.49 17.72
N ASP A 8 -8.15 13.19 18.17
CA ASP A 8 -7.01 13.59 17.32
C ASP A 8 -6.14 12.39 16.94
N GLU A 9 -5.81 11.50 17.89
CA GLU A 9 -5.09 10.23 17.60
C GLU A 9 -5.84 9.35 16.61
N LEU A 10 -7.16 9.26 16.75
CA LEU A 10 -8.02 8.46 15.88
C LEU A 10 -8.13 9.09 14.48
N ASN A 11 -8.18 10.42 14.38
CA ASN A 11 -8.16 11.13 13.10
C ASN A 11 -6.80 10.97 12.38
N GLN A 12 -5.69 11.09 13.12
CA GLN A 12 -4.34 10.84 12.59
C GLN A 12 -4.19 9.40 12.08
N PHE A 13 -4.75 8.44 12.80
CA PHE A 13 -4.79 7.04 12.39
C PHE A 13 -5.59 6.84 11.09
N HIS A 14 -6.81 7.41 11.00
CA HIS A 14 -7.61 7.35 9.77
C HIS A 14 -6.86 7.95 8.58
N TRP A 15 -6.19 9.08 8.80
CA TRP A 15 -5.41 9.75 7.75
C TRP A 15 -4.20 8.93 7.32
N ALA A 16 -3.48 8.33 8.26
CA ALA A 16 -2.36 7.42 7.97
C ALA A 16 -2.83 6.19 7.18
N MET A 17 -3.98 5.63 7.55
CA MET A 17 -4.58 4.56 6.79
C MET A 17 -4.94 4.97 5.37
N LEU A 18 -5.71 6.05 5.19
CA LEU A 18 -6.15 6.50 3.88
C LEU A 18 -4.95 6.71 2.95
N LYS A 19 -3.90 7.37 3.45
CA LYS A 19 -2.63 7.54 2.73
C LYS A 19 -2.00 6.21 2.34
N SER A 20 -1.94 5.25 3.27
CA SER A 20 -1.38 3.93 2.98
C SER A 20 -2.17 3.18 1.91
N VAL A 21 -3.51 3.21 1.96
CA VAL A 21 -4.37 2.55 0.96
C VAL A 21 -4.24 3.23 -0.40
N LEU A 22 -4.27 4.58 -0.46
CA LEU A 22 -4.07 5.32 -1.71
C LEU A 22 -2.69 5.07 -2.32
N LEU A 23 -1.65 5.02 -1.48
CA LEU A 23 -0.29 4.68 -1.91
C LEU A 23 -0.24 3.25 -2.49
N ILE A 24 -0.88 2.27 -1.85
CA ILE A 24 -0.97 0.91 -2.39
C ILE A 24 -1.72 0.91 -3.72
N LEU A 25 -2.88 1.56 -3.80
CA LEU A 25 -3.65 1.62 -5.05
C LEU A 25 -2.91 2.34 -6.18
N SER A 26 -2.00 3.27 -5.86
CA SER A 26 -1.15 3.92 -6.85
C SER A 26 -0.20 2.96 -7.58
N LEU A 27 0.05 1.75 -7.05
CA LEU A 27 0.83 0.74 -7.78
C LEU A 27 0.17 0.37 -9.10
N LEU A 28 -1.16 0.35 -9.20
CA LEU A 28 -1.87 -0.03 -10.42
C LEU A 28 -1.48 0.88 -11.61
N PRO A 29 -1.70 2.21 -11.56
CA PRO A 29 -1.30 3.08 -12.66
C PRO A 29 0.22 3.15 -12.86
N VAL A 30 1.03 2.95 -11.80
CA VAL A 30 2.49 2.91 -11.93
C VAL A 30 2.95 1.66 -12.69
N CYS A 31 2.37 0.49 -12.40
CA CYS A 31 2.61 -0.75 -13.13
C CYS A 31 2.20 -0.61 -14.61
N GLU A 32 1.01 -0.07 -14.88
CA GLU A 32 0.55 0.19 -16.25
C GLU A 32 1.45 1.17 -16.99
N GLY A 33 1.87 2.25 -16.34
CA GLY A 33 2.81 3.21 -16.92
C GLY A 33 4.16 2.57 -17.24
N ALA A 34 4.69 1.75 -16.32
CA ALA A 34 5.95 1.03 -16.52
C ALA A 34 5.85 0.00 -17.66
N LEU A 35 4.74 -0.73 -17.77
CA LEU A 35 4.50 -1.69 -18.85
C LEU A 35 4.40 -0.98 -20.21
N ASN A 36 3.64 0.12 -20.30
CA ASN A 36 3.55 0.90 -21.53
C ASN A 36 4.91 1.45 -21.98
N LEU A 37 5.71 1.97 -21.04
CA LEU A 37 7.08 2.42 -21.34
C LEU A 37 7.98 1.27 -21.80
N TRP A 38 7.86 0.09 -21.20
CA TRP A 38 8.59 -1.09 -21.63
C TRP A 38 8.21 -1.52 -23.05
N GLN A 39 6.91 -1.57 -23.37
CA GLN A 39 6.42 -2.05 -24.68
C GLN A 39 6.71 -1.08 -25.83
N THR A 40 6.79 0.22 -25.54
CA THR A 40 7.10 1.27 -26.53
C THR A 40 8.59 1.46 -26.77
N ALA A 41 9.44 0.84 -25.95
CA ALA A 41 10.89 0.89 -26.10
C ALA A 41 11.38 -0.03 -27.22
N GLU A 42 12.22 0.50 -28.13
CA GLU A 42 12.79 -0.27 -29.24
C GLU A 42 14.28 -0.60 -29.03
N GLY A 43 14.68 -1.81 -29.45
CA GLY A 43 16.07 -2.24 -29.49
C GLY A 43 16.76 -2.28 -28.12
N SER A 44 17.99 -1.78 -28.03
CA SER A 44 18.80 -1.83 -26.80
C SER A 44 18.23 -0.99 -25.64
N SER A 45 17.33 -0.04 -25.93
CA SER A 45 16.70 0.81 -24.90
C SER A 45 15.75 0.04 -23.97
N GLN A 46 15.18 -1.07 -24.47
CA GLN A 46 14.25 -1.92 -23.72
C GLN A 46 14.88 -2.53 -22.47
N ILE A 47 16.16 -2.92 -22.54
CA ILE A 47 16.89 -3.48 -21.40
C ILE A 47 17.05 -2.41 -20.30
N VAL A 48 17.42 -1.18 -20.68
CA VAL A 48 17.63 -0.06 -19.74
C VAL A 48 16.32 0.35 -19.09
N ILE A 49 15.27 0.56 -19.89
CA ILE A 49 13.91 0.87 -19.40
C ILE A 49 13.42 -0.27 -18.50
N GLY A 50 13.84 -1.50 -18.79
CA GLY A 50 13.47 -2.63 -17.99
C GLY A 50 14.07 -2.70 -16.60
N PHE A 51 15.38 -2.50 -16.50
CA PHE A 51 16.03 -2.35 -15.19
C PHE A 51 15.46 -1.17 -14.41
N PHE A 52 15.14 -0.07 -15.10
CA PHE A 52 14.50 1.09 -14.48
C PHE A 52 13.10 0.75 -13.94
N ALA A 53 12.25 0.11 -14.75
CA ALA A 53 10.89 -0.29 -14.33
C ALA A 53 10.92 -1.22 -13.11
N ILE A 54 11.77 -2.25 -13.12
CA ILE A 54 11.89 -3.20 -12.02
C ILE A 54 12.39 -2.52 -10.74
N SER A 55 13.40 -1.66 -10.85
CA SER A 55 13.95 -0.94 -9.68
C SER A 55 12.97 0.08 -9.09
N LEU A 56 12.24 0.82 -9.94
CA LEU A 56 11.18 1.74 -9.52
C LEU A 56 10.05 0.98 -8.81
N LEU A 57 9.53 -0.08 -9.44
CA LEU A 57 8.43 -0.89 -8.88
C LEU A 57 8.84 -1.55 -7.57
N SER A 58 10.05 -2.10 -7.48
CA SER A 58 10.58 -2.70 -6.25
C SER A 58 10.64 -1.69 -5.10
N THR A 59 11.16 -0.48 -5.38
CA THR A 59 11.21 0.60 -4.39
C THR A 59 9.81 1.01 -3.95
N TRP A 60 8.90 1.20 -4.90
CA TRP A 60 7.51 1.57 -4.61
C TRP A 60 6.83 0.53 -3.72
N PHE A 61 7.05 -0.75 -4.03
CA PHE A 61 6.50 -1.87 -3.30
C PHE A 61 6.98 -1.90 -1.84
N ILE A 62 8.28 -1.65 -1.61
CA ILE A 62 8.85 -1.54 -0.26
C ILE A 62 8.20 -0.38 0.52
N VAL A 63 8.03 0.78 -0.12
CA VAL A 63 7.38 1.94 0.53
C VAL A 63 5.93 1.64 0.89
N CYS A 64 5.18 0.97 0.01
CA CYS A 64 3.83 0.49 0.29
C CYS A 64 3.78 -0.49 1.45
N PHE A 65 4.67 -1.48 1.47
CA PHE A 65 4.78 -2.44 2.55
C PHE A 65 5.08 -1.78 3.90
N LEU A 66 6.07 -0.90 3.95
CA LEU A 66 6.43 -0.19 5.19
C LEU A 66 5.29 0.71 5.68
N SER A 67 4.61 1.41 4.76
CA SER A 67 3.45 2.24 5.09
C SER A 67 2.29 1.41 5.67
N ALA A 68 1.96 0.29 5.02
CA ALA A 68 0.93 -0.64 5.49
C ALA A 68 1.28 -1.25 6.86
N LEU A 69 2.55 -1.65 7.05
CA LEU A 69 3.04 -2.20 8.30
C LEU A 69 2.99 -1.17 9.45
N LYS A 70 3.39 0.07 9.18
CA LYS A 70 3.34 1.16 10.17
C LYS A 70 1.90 1.40 10.66
N THR A 71 0.93 1.43 9.74
CA THR A 71 -0.48 1.52 10.11
C THR A 71 -0.91 0.27 10.89
N SER A 72 -0.46 -0.92 10.47
CA SER A 72 -0.81 -2.19 11.10
C SER A 72 -0.33 -2.35 12.56
N ILE A 73 0.74 -1.66 12.96
CA ILE A 73 1.28 -1.73 14.32
C ILE A 73 0.76 -0.58 15.20
N TRP A 74 0.05 0.39 14.62
CA TRP A 74 -0.48 1.55 15.35
C TRP A 74 -1.33 1.10 16.54
N ASN A 75 -1.06 1.67 17.71
CA ASN A 75 -1.74 1.33 18.95
C ASN A 75 -2.27 2.60 19.61
N ILE A 76 -3.55 2.62 19.94
CA ILE A 76 -4.19 3.70 20.69
C ILE A 76 -4.32 3.24 22.14
N SER A 77 -4.15 4.17 23.09
CA SER A 77 -4.19 3.89 24.53
C SER A 77 -5.43 3.07 24.94
N ASN A 78 -5.27 2.16 25.93
CA ASN A 78 -6.25 1.13 26.36
C ASN A 78 -7.55 1.67 27.02
N ILE A 79 -8.00 2.87 26.67
CA ILE A 79 -9.18 3.53 27.26
C ILE A 79 -10.47 3.14 26.48
N ILE A 80 -10.34 2.39 25.39
CA ILE A 80 -11.42 2.06 24.44
C ILE A 80 -12.19 0.81 24.90
N PRO A 81 -13.54 0.79 24.83
CA PRO A 81 -14.35 -0.40 25.15
C PRO A 81 -14.03 -1.59 24.25
N LYS A 82 -14.20 -2.82 24.76
CA LYS A 82 -13.79 -4.08 24.08
C LYS A 82 -14.33 -4.23 22.65
N TYR A 83 -15.52 -3.73 22.37
CA TYR A 83 -16.14 -3.79 21.03
C TYR A 83 -15.43 -2.88 20.02
N GLU A 84 -15.18 -1.62 20.37
CA GLU A 84 -14.45 -0.68 19.53
C GLU A 84 -13.00 -1.13 19.31
N GLN A 85 -12.40 -1.80 20.31
CA GLN A 85 -11.05 -2.37 20.18
C GLN A 85 -10.98 -3.49 19.12
N PHE A 86 -12.06 -4.27 18.96
CA PHE A 86 -12.14 -5.29 17.89
C PHE A 86 -12.23 -4.65 16.51
N ILE A 87 -13.13 -3.66 16.34
CA ILE A 87 -13.26 -2.91 15.08
C ILE A 87 -11.95 -2.23 14.73
N PHE A 88 -11.28 -1.62 15.71
CA PHE A 88 -10.00 -0.97 15.52
C PHE A 88 -8.92 -1.94 15.02
N LYS A 89 -8.83 -3.14 15.62
CA LYS A 89 -7.89 -4.19 15.16
C LYS A 89 -8.17 -4.62 13.72
N ALA A 90 -9.43 -4.80 13.35
CA ALA A 90 -9.82 -5.17 11.98
C ALA A 90 -9.48 -4.05 10.99
N TYR A 91 -9.85 -2.81 11.34
CA TYR A 91 -9.62 -1.62 10.53
C TYR A 91 -8.11 -1.36 10.31
N ARG A 92 -7.29 -1.65 11.33
CA ARG A 92 -5.83 -1.57 11.27
C ARG A 92 -5.18 -2.56 10.30
N ALA A 93 -5.79 -3.72 10.08
CA ALA A 93 -5.29 -4.72 9.12
C ALA A 93 -5.64 -4.37 7.66
N LEU A 94 -6.53 -3.40 7.44
CA LEU A 94 -7.04 -3.04 6.12
C LEU A 94 -5.95 -2.74 5.09
N PRO A 95 -4.90 -1.92 5.37
CA PRO A 95 -3.85 -1.64 4.39
C PRO A 95 -3.09 -2.89 3.95
N MET A 96 -2.78 -3.80 4.89
CA MET A 96 -2.11 -5.05 4.56
C MET A 96 -2.99 -5.97 3.71
N PHE A 97 -4.30 -5.97 3.95
CA PHE A 97 -5.25 -6.71 3.13
C PHE A 97 -5.28 -6.20 1.68
N PHE A 98 -5.31 -4.87 1.49
CA PHE A 98 -5.20 -4.27 0.16
C PHE A 98 -3.89 -4.61 -0.54
N LEU A 99 -2.77 -4.53 0.18
CA LEU A 99 -1.46 -4.89 -0.38
C LEU A 99 -1.42 -6.36 -0.82
N SER A 100 -1.92 -7.27 0.03
CA SER A 100 -2.00 -8.70 -0.31
C SER A 100 -2.88 -8.96 -1.53
N GLY A 101 -4.05 -8.30 -1.62
CA GLY A 101 -4.94 -8.41 -2.77
C GLY A 101 -4.29 -7.90 -4.05
N LEU A 102 -3.56 -6.78 -3.98
CA LEU A 102 -2.85 -6.21 -5.11
C LEU A 102 -1.70 -7.10 -5.59
N VAL A 103 -0.94 -7.72 -4.67
CA VAL A 103 0.09 -8.71 -5.01
C VAL A 103 -0.51 -9.92 -5.71
N ALA A 104 -1.62 -10.45 -5.18
CA ALA A 104 -2.30 -11.59 -5.79
C ALA A 104 -2.78 -11.24 -7.20
N TYR A 105 -3.38 -10.06 -7.38
CA TYR A 105 -3.80 -9.55 -8.68
C TYR A 105 -2.62 -9.44 -9.66
N LEU A 106 -1.54 -8.77 -9.27
CA LEU A 106 -0.35 -8.61 -10.13
C LEU A 106 0.25 -9.97 -10.50
N THR A 107 0.33 -10.90 -9.55
CA THR A 107 0.84 -12.26 -9.80
C THR A 107 0.01 -12.98 -10.86
N VAL A 108 -1.33 -12.91 -10.78
CA VAL A 108 -2.22 -13.49 -11.77
C VAL A 108 -2.04 -12.82 -13.13
N GLN A 109 -1.97 -11.48 -13.18
CA GLN A 109 -1.76 -10.75 -14.44
C GLN A 109 -0.44 -11.15 -15.09
N PHE A 110 0.68 -11.11 -14.35
CA PHE A 110 1.98 -11.52 -14.88
C PHE A 110 2.00 -12.97 -15.38
N SER A 111 1.28 -13.88 -14.71
CA SER A 111 1.16 -15.28 -15.15
C SER A 111 0.34 -15.47 -16.43
N ILE A 112 -0.49 -14.50 -16.82
CA ILE A 112 -1.29 -14.58 -18.07
C ILE A 112 -0.50 -14.02 -19.25
N PHE A 113 0.38 -13.04 -19.02
CA PHE A 113 1.17 -12.38 -20.06
C PHE A 113 2.50 -13.09 -20.41
N PHE A 114 2.95 -14.05 -19.60
CA PHE A 114 4.13 -14.90 -19.81
C PHE A 114 3.72 -16.35 -20.05
#